data_AF-A0A068NWA1-F1
#
_entry.id   AF-A0A068NWA1-F1
#
_cell.length_a   1.000
_cell.length_b   1.000
_cell.length_c   1.000
_cell.angle_alpha   90.00
_cell.angle_beta   90.00
_cell.angle_gamma   90.00
#
_symmetry.space_group_name_H-M   'P 1'
#
loop_
_entity.id
_entity.type
_entity.pdbx_description
1 polymer ?
#
loop_
_entity_poly.entity_id
_entity_poly.type
_entity_poly.pdbx_seq_one_letter_code
_entity_poly.pdbx_strand_id
1 'polypeptide(L)'
;MKRSPIALLPWMVLATAAYGQTRSADVLYTHFDDIPTHALRVGDEAFVAVDDVSRWGWKTTAWADMVDVKAEDKKVSVPFRVFNGRQMFPLRAAVKKLGGESEWVGNTDTLWVYGKLSSISVKEGKLHIESSIRFHPRTTMLLNPSRLVLDLEGVRLDPKTVLDLDPTARVVQYKPNVARLIVETSDFVDLDKLNGPETADLELEYATPKKTPPAEPSQEGSPATDVKTQPPATPPVIKPAGILDVQVDSETGSELKLRFAVQPLGEPVFRKPSPTSLEVVLPGIAVTLPADFKVASSSITSISVRSAPEGTIVTLGLARAMGAQIYFNAEGVFLQLSKPNVGDGRLAGKLIVVDPGHGGHDNGANSGGVFEKNLNLSIGKLIAAELAKAGATVIMTRKTDVFIPLNTRAQIAEQNHADLFISNHINSTGGSGSQSGGITFHHLGRPVSRLLGECIQAELAKVGGIPNLGTWSDGKIYRSGFAVLRQTNMPGVLLELGFINHPRDRKRLVSEEFQRGVAAAVVRGIKVFLGDAKKND
;
A
#
# COMPACT_ATOMS: atom_id res chain seq x y z
N MET A 1 39.57 65.17 20.39
CA MET A 1 39.62 63.81 19.82
C MET A 1 40.01 62.82 20.91
N LYS A 2 39.07 62.00 21.39
CA LYS A 2 39.34 60.82 22.22
C LYS A 2 38.52 59.68 21.62
N ARG A 3 39.19 58.63 21.17
CA ARG A 3 38.58 57.43 20.56
C ARG A 3 38.09 56.51 21.68
N SER A 4 36.81 56.14 21.63
CA SER A 4 36.20 55.12 22.47
C SER A 4 36.66 53.71 22.03
N PRO A 5 36.80 52.74 22.95
CA PRO A 5 37.13 51.37 22.61
C PRO A 5 35.88 50.66 22.03
N ILE A 6 36.10 49.90 20.96
CA ILE A 6 35.11 49.05 20.31
C ILE A 6 34.82 47.87 21.23
N ALA A 7 33.56 47.72 21.64
CA ALA A 7 33.08 46.53 22.32
C ALA A 7 33.06 45.35 21.33
N LEU A 8 33.80 44.29 21.67
CA LEU A 8 33.74 43.00 20.96
C LEU A 8 32.40 42.31 21.25
N LEU A 9 31.72 41.87 20.18
CA LEU A 9 30.51 41.05 20.25
C LEU A 9 30.79 39.67 20.86
N PRO A 10 29.85 39.07 21.62
CA PRO A 10 30.07 37.89 22.47
C PRO A 10 30.16 36.56 21.72
N TRP A 11 30.55 36.54 20.44
CA TRP A 11 30.64 35.31 19.62
C TRP A 11 32.07 34.77 19.46
N MET A 12 33.09 35.45 20.02
CA MET A 12 34.50 34.98 19.97
C MET A 12 34.98 34.25 21.23
N VAL A 13 34.15 34.05 22.27
CA VAL A 13 34.54 33.39 23.54
C VAL A 13 33.91 31.99 23.70
N LEU A 14 33.66 31.29 22.60
CA LEU A 14 33.35 29.85 22.61
C LEU A 14 34.25 29.04 21.67
N ALA A 15 35.42 29.57 21.33
CA ALA A 15 36.44 28.87 20.58
C ALA A 15 37.45 28.23 21.55
N THR A 16 37.03 27.21 22.31
CA THR A 16 37.89 26.12 22.87
C THR A 16 37.17 25.11 23.79
N ALA A 17 35.82 25.05 23.82
CA ALA A 17 35.11 24.09 24.68
C ALA A 17 33.83 23.52 24.04
N ALA A 18 34.00 22.77 22.94
CA ALA A 18 33.13 21.68 22.49
C ALA A 18 33.63 21.21 21.10
N TYR A 19 34.74 20.48 21.06
CA TYR A 19 34.99 19.60 19.92
C TYR A 19 33.99 18.43 20.04
N GLY A 20 32.75 18.68 19.64
CA GLY A 20 31.78 17.61 19.41
C GLY A 20 32.32 16.75 18.28
N GLN A 21 32.57 15.47 18.57
CA GLN A 21 33.01 14.49 17.58
C GLN A 21 32.13 14.64 16.33
N THR A 22 32.76 14.98 15.20
CA THR A 22 32.08 14.97 13.91
C THR A 22 31.73 13.52 13.61
N ARG A 23 30.44 13.24 13.46
CA ARG A 23 29.95 11.88 13.17
C ARG A 23 29.47 11.80 11.74
N SER A 24 29.67 10.64 11.11
CA SER A 24 28.99 10.31 9.87
C SER A 24 27.49 10.31 10.11
N ALA A 25 26.75 10.91 9.20
CA ALA A 25 25.30 10.97 9.25
C ALA A 25 24.70 10.80 7.85
N ASP A 26 23.41 10.49 7.86
CA ASP A 26 22.60 10.30 6.67
C ASP A 26 21.44 11.27 6.69
N VAL A 27 21.15 11.91 5.56
CA VAL A 27 19.99 12.79 5.39
C VAL A 27 19.00 12.12 4.46
N LEU A 28 17.78 11.95 4.96
CA LEU A 28 16.62 11.53 4.18
C LEU A 28 15.74 12.74 3.93
N TYR A 29 15.65 13.14 2.67
CA TYR A 29 14.72 14.19 2.25
C TYR A 29 13.38 13.54 1.96
N THR A 30 12.43 13.66 2.88
CA THR A 30 11.37 12.64 3.06
C THR A 30 10.31 12.54 1.95
N HIS A 31 10.38 13.38 0.91
CA HIS A 31 9.58 13.23 -0.33
C HIS A 31 10.38 12.76 -1.55
N PHE A 32 11.72 12.78 -1.50
CA PHE A 32 12.61 12.48 -2.62
C PHE A 32 13.44 11.23 -2.31
N ASP A 33 13.37 10.19 -3.15
CA ASP A 33 14.12 8.91 -3.11
C ASP A 33 14.72 8.47 -1.76
N ASP A 34 14.41 7.25 -1.32
CA ASP A 34 14.90 6.65 -0.06
C ASP A 34 16.43 6.42 0.01
N ILE A 35 17.23 6.89 -0.96
CA ILE A 35 18.69 6.87 -0.91
C ILE A 35 19.14 8.00 0.01
N PRO A 36 19.85 7.75 1.13
CA PRO A 36 20.32 8.84 1.98
C PRO A 36 21.38 9.72 1.29
N THR A 37 21.44 11.00 1.65
CA THR A 37 22.59 11.88 1.33
C THR A 37 23.56 11.80 2.47
N HIS A 38 24.82 11.53 2.17
CA HIS A 38 25.85 11.55 3.19
C HIS A 38 26.03 12.97 3.75
N ALA A 39 26.11 13.07 5.07
CA ALA A 39 26.31 14.30 5.80
C ALA A 39 27.25 14.08 7.00
N LEU A 40 27.66 15.18 7.61
CA LEU A 40 28.39 15.18 8.86
C LEU A 40 27.54 15.81 9.96
N ARG A 41 27.30 15.08 11.04
CA ARG A 41 26.63 15.61 12.23
C ARG A 41 27.64 16.30 13.14
N VAL A 42 27.38 17.56 13.44
CA VAL A 42 28.15 18.36 14.40
C VAL A 42 27.18 18.97 15.40
N GLY A 43 27.12 18.38 16.60
CA GLY A 43 26.09 18.70 17.59
C GLY A 43 24.70 18.35 17.07
N ASP A 44 23.82 19.35 17.03
CA ASP A 44 22.46 19.21 16.50
C ASP A 44 22.35 19.48 14.99
N GLU A 45 23.41 19.98 14.35
CA GLU A 45 23.39 20.35 12.93
C GLU A 45 23.90 19.22 12.02
N ALA A 46 23.36 19.14 10.81
CA ALA A 46 23.86 18.29 9.73
C ALA A 46 24.51 19.15 8.66
N PHE A 47 25.78 18.89 8.36
CA PHE A 47 26.51 19.53 7.28
C PHE A 47 26.42 18.64 6.04
N VAL A 48 25.86 19.15 4.94
CA VAL A 48 25.76 18.46 3.65
C VAL A 48 26.60 19.19 2.62
N ALA A 49 27.22 18.45 1.69
CA ALA A 49 28.04 19.08 0.67
C ALA A 49 27.18 19.87 -0.33
N VAL A 50 27.72 21.00 -0.80
CA VAL A 50 27.03 21.90 -1.73
C VAL A 50 26.58 21.21 -3.03
N ASP A 51 27.32 20.22 -3.49
CA ASP A 51 27.03 19.49 -4.74
C ASP A 51 26.03 18.34 -4.53
N ASP A 52 25.97 17.77 -3.32
CA ASP A 52 25.20 16.56 -3.03
C ASP A 52 23.68 16.84 -3.00
N VAL A 53 23.29 18.10 -2.79
CA VAL A 53 21.86 18.51 -2.74
C VAL A 53 21.25 18.75 -4.12
N SER A 54 22.07 18.79 -5.17
CA SER A 54 21.60 18.93 -6.56
C SER A 54 20.65 17.83 -6.99
N ARG A 55 20.84 16.63 -6.42
CA ARG A 55 19.97 15.47 -6.65
C ARG A 55 18.55 15.72 -6.15
N TRP A 56 18.35 16.53 -5.11
CA TRP A 56 17.03 16.94 -4.62
C TRP A 56 16.37 18.03 -5.48
N GLY A 57 16.96 18.37 -6.63
CA GLY A 57 16.54 19.51 -7.46
C GLY A 57 16.96 20.88 -6.88
N TRP A 58 17.66 20.91 -5.75
CA TRP A 58 18.13 22.16 -5.14
C TRP A 58 19.32 22.70 -5.94
N LYS A 59 19.46 24.03 -5.98
CA LYS A 59 20.59 24.70 -6.63
C LYS A 59 21.38 25.45 -5.59
N THR A 60 22.69 25.25 -5.60
CA THR A 60 23.61 25.93 -4.69
C THR A 60 24.53 26.86 -5.46
N THR A 61 24.91 27.99 -4.86
CA THR A 61 25.93 28.88 -5.40
C THR A 61 26.76 29.43 -4.25
N ALA A 62 28.01 28.96 -4.14
CA ALA A 62 28.93 29.41 -3.11
C ALA A 62 29.57 30.75 -3.50
N TRP A 63 29.69 31.67 -2.53
CA TRP A 63 30.35 32.96 -2.69
C TRP A 63 30.89 33.43 -1.33
N ALA A 64 32.13 33.94 -1.31
CA ALA A 64 32.84 34.23 -0.07
C ALA A 64 32.81 33.05 0.93
N ASP A 65 32.24 33.24 2.12
CA ASP A 65 32.01 32.23 3.17
C ASP A 65 30.55 31.74 3.23
N MET A 66 29.74 32.09 2.23
CA MET A 66 28.30 31.82 2.16
C MET A 66 27.96 30.88 1.00
N VAL A 67 26.85 30.18 1.13
CA VAL A 67 26.19 29.48 0.03
C VAL A 67 24.76 29.96 -0.07
N ASP A 68 24.38 30.35 -1.28
CA ASP A 68 23.00 30.53 -1.65
C ASP A 68 22.39 29.17 -1.97
N VAL A 69 21.37 28.78 -1.22
CA VAL A 69 20.60 27.55 -1.41
C VAL A 69 19.24 27.94 -1.97
N LYS A 70 18.99 27.57 -3.22
CA LYS A 70 17.69 27.68 -3.86
C LYS A 70 17.01 26.31 -3.85
N ALA A 71 15.90 26.22 -3.13
CA ALA A 71 15.01 25.06 -3.13
C ALA A 71 13.65 25.55 -3.58
N GLU A 72 13.13 24.96 -4.66
CA GLU A 72 11.89 25.42 -5.29
C GLU A 72 11.97 26.92 -5.68
N ASP A 73 10.95 27.69 -5.32
CA ASP A 73 10.87 29.12 -5.58
C ASP A 73 11.54 29.98 -4.49
N LYS A 74 12.10 29.34 -3.45
CA LYS A 74 12.70 30.03 -2.32
C LYS A 74 14.22 29.98 -2.40
N LYS A 75 14.85 31.11 -2.05
CA LYS A 75 16.30 31.26 -1.98
C LYS A 75 16.70 31.75 -0.59
N VAL A 76 17.65 31.06 0.03
CA VAL A 76 18.20 31.43 1.34
C VAL A 76 19.71 31.39 1.30
N SER A 77 20.37 32.21 2.12
CA SER A 77 21.83 32.19 2.26
C SER A 77 22.23 31.69 3.64
N VAL A 78 23.19 30.75 3.69
CA VAL A 78 23.75 30.19 4.93
C VAL A 78 25.28 30.12 4.83
N PRO A 79 26.03 30.24 5.94
CA PRO A 79 27.48 30.08 5.90
C PRO A 79 27.86 28.63 5.62
N PHE A 80 28.89 28.38 4.82
CA PHE A 80 29.44 27.02 4.64
C PHE A 80 30.73 26.85 5.45
N ARG A 81 31.12 25.59 5.67
CA ARG A 81 32.40 25.20 6.27
C ARG A 81 33.06 24.16 5.37
N VAL A 82 34.38 24.04 5.50
CA VAL A 82 35.13 23.03 4.76
C VAL A 82 35.41 21.84 5.68
N PHE A 83 34.98 20.65 5.27
CA PHE A 83 35.31 19.38 5.91
C PHE A 83 35.98 18.48 4.90
N ASN A 84 37.19 17.99 5.21
CA ASN A 84 37.97 17.11 4.32
C ASN A 84 38.06 17.63 2.87
N GLY A 85 38.23 18.95 2.70
CA GLY A 85 38.32 19.59 1.39
C GLY A 85 36.99 19.83 0.67
N ARG A 86 35.84 19.40 1.23
CA ARG A 86 34.50 19.63 0.66
C ARG A 86 33.83 20.82 1.33
N GLN A 87 33.22 21.71 0.53
CA GLN A 87 32.35 22.77 1.04
C GLN A 87 31.01 22.16 1.47
N MET A 88 30.65 22.33 2.74
CA MET A 88 29.43 21.79 3.33
C MET A 88 28.69 22.86 4.13
N PHE A 89 27.36 22.89 4.04
CA PHE A 89 26.54 23.90 4.67
C PHE A 89 25.58 23.30 5.71
N PRO A 90 25.16 24.09 6.72
CA PRO A 90 24.27 23.64 7.78
C PRO A 90 22.85 23.46 7.23
N LEU A 91 22.48 22.20 6.98
CA LEU A 91 21.26 21.85 6.29
C LEU A 91 20.02 22.19 7.12
N ARG A 92 20.01 21.92 8.42
CA ARG A 92 18.83 22.19 9.26
C ARG A 92 18.56 23.69 9.34
N ALA A 93 19.61 24.51 9.43
CA ALA A 93 19.49 25.96 9.34
C ALA A 93 18.93 26.42 7.98
N ALA A 94 19.41 25.85 6.86
CA ALA A 94 18.89 26.15 5.53
C ALA A 94 17.41 25.76 5.40
N VAL A 95 17.05 24.53 5.78
CA VAL A 95 15.68 24.00 5.80
C VAL A 95 14.75 24.89 6.61
N LYS A 96 15.18 25.31 7.81
CA LYS A 96 14.40 26.20 8.67
C LYS A 96 14.13 27.55 7.99
N LYS A 97 15.11 28.14 7.30
CA LYS A 97 14.92 29.38 6.54
C LYS A 97 14.02 29.21 5.32
N LEU A 98 14.01 28.03 4.70
CA LEU A 98 13.10 27.67 3.60
C LEU A 98 11.65 27.45 4.10
N GLY A 99 11.44 27.36 5.41
CA GLY A 99 10.16 27.08 6.04
C GLY A 99 9.84 25.59 6.16
N GLY A 100 10.82 24.71 5.95
CA GLY A 100 10.71 23.28 6.21
C GLY A 100 11.01 22.91 7.66
N GLU A 101 11.00 21.62 7.96
CA GLU A 101 11.36 21.05 9.26
C GLU A 101 12.45 20.00 9.11
N SER A 102 13.21 19.77 10.17
CA SER A 102 14.15 18.65 10.21
C SER A 102 14.27 18.08 11.62
N GLU A 103 14.40 16.76 11.71
CA GLU A 103 14.46 16.03 12.97
C GLU A 103 15.44 14.85 12.88
N TRP A 104 16.28 14.68 13.92
CA TRP A 104 17.08 13.47 14.07
C TRP A 104 16.18 12.31 14.53
N VAL A 105 16.27 11.17 13.85
CA VAL A 105 15.43 10.01 14.17
C VAL A 105 15.93 9.35 15.45
N GLY A 106 15.25 9.61 16.57
CA GLY A 106 15.60 9.04 17.88
C GLY A 106 17.08 9.24 18.22
N ASN A 107 17.78 8.16 18.57
CA ASN A 107 19.22 8.18 18.89
C ASN A 107 20.13 7.83 17.69
N THR A 108 19.61 7.91 16.46
CA THR A 108 20.40 7.63 15.25
C THR A 108 21.15 8.86 14.75
N ASP A 109 22.03 8.63 13.78
CA ASP A 109 22.67 9.69 12.96
C ASP A 109 21.96 9.84 11.61
N THR A 110 20.65 9.60 11.56
CA THR A 110 19.80 9.87 10.40
C THR A 110 18.93 11.11 10.64
N LEU A 111 19.04 12.11 9.77
CA LEU A 111 18.23 13.31 9.77
C LEU A 111 17.10 13.17 8.76
N TRP A 112 15.85 13.38 9.19
CA TRP A 112 14.72 13.54 8.29
C TRP A 112 14.48 15.02 8.02
N VAL A 113 14.22 15.37 6.75
CA VAL A 113 13.84 16.71 6.30
C VAL A 113 12.42 16.66 5.74
N TYR A 114 11.54 17.52 6.23
CA TYR A 114 10.10 17.55 5.95
C TYR A 114 9.65 18.91 5.41
N GLY A 115 8.59 18.89 4.62
CA GLY A 115 7.76 20.06 4.37
C GLY A 115 6.78 20.33 5.49
N LYS A 116 6.28 21.57 5.52
CA LYS A 116 5.18 21.98 6.40
C LYS A 116 3.98 22.33 5.55
N LEU A 117 2.85 21.69 5.85
CA LEU A 117 1.58 22.10 5.28
C LEU A 117 1.27 23.54 5.71
N SER A 118 0.89 24.36 4.74
CA SER A 118 0.56 25.77 4.93
C SER A 118 -0.96 25.98 4.91
N SER A 119 -1.64 25.36 3.95
CA SER A 119 -3.10 25.42 3.83
C SER A 119 -3.68 24.11 3.28
N ILE A 120 -4.91 23.78 3.70
CA ILE A 120 -5.76 22.78 3.06
C ILE A 120 -7.17 23.36 2.98
N SER A 121 -7.71 23.45 1.77
CA SER A 121 -9.11 23.83 1.53
C SER A 121 -9.87 22.68 0.89
N VAL A 122 -11.04 22.36 1.43
CA VAL A 122 -11.98 21.41 0.85
C VAL A 122 -13.37 22.02 0.83
N LYS A 123 -13.85 22.37 -0.37
CA LYS A 123 -15.15 23.01 -0.58
C LYS A 123 -15.78 22.55 -1.87
N GLU A 124 -17.03 22.10 -1.79
CA GLU A 124 -17.90 21.87 -2.96
C GLU A 124 -17.24 20.95 -4.01
N GLY A 125 -16.53 19.90 -3.56
CA GLY A 125 -15.84 18.97 -4.45
C GLY A 125 -14.53 19.50 -5.02
N LYS A 126 -14.03 20.63 -4.52
CA LYS A 126 -12.68 21.14 -4.83
C LYS A 126 -11.78 20.98 -3.62
N LEU A 127 -10.58 20.50 -3.89
CA LEU A 127 -9.49 20.34 -2.94
C LEU A 127 -8.30 21.18 -3.38
N HIS A 128 -7.72 21.93 -2.44
CA HIS A 128 -6.46 22.65 -2.62
C HIS A 128 -5.53 22.41 -1.42
N ILE A 129 -4.25 22.13 -1.67
CA ILE A 129 -3.24 21.87 -0.64
C ILE A 129 -1.96 22.62 -0.97
N GLU A 130 -1.43 23.39 -0.01
CA GLU A 130 -0.15 24.07 -0.12
C GLU A 130 0.84 23.62 0.96
N SER A 131 2.12 23.54 0.59
CA SER A 131 3.22 23.18 1.49
C SER A 131 4.45 24.05 1.28
N SER A 132 5.28 24.17 2.31
CA SER A 132 6.49 25.00 2.28
C SER A 132 7.58 24.49 1.34
N ILE A 133 7.61 23.18 1.08
CA ILE A 133 8.41 22.46 0.07
C ILE A 133 7.55 21.32 -0.49
N ARG A 134 8.00 20.65 -1.55
CA ARG A 134 7.23 19.59 -2.23
C ARG A 134 6.89 18.41 -1.32
N PHE A 135 5.82 17.71 -1.70
CA PHE A 135 5.37 16.45 -1.15
C PHE A 135 4.95 15.52 -2.28
N HIS A 136 4.84 14.23 -1.98
CA HIS A 136 4.37 13.22 -2.92
C HIS A 136 2.96 12.76 -2.51
N PRO A 137 1.91 13.07 -3.30
CA PRO A 137 0.56 12.61 -3.01
C PRO A 137 0.37 11.15 -3.44
N ARG A 138 -0.09 10.30 -2.52
CA ARG A 138 -0.56 8.94 -2.83
C ARG A 138 -2.03 8.81 -2.50
N THR A 139 -2.77 8.17 -3.39
CA THR A 139 -4.22 8.05 -3.23
C THR A 139 -4.70 6.62 -3.03
N THR A 140 -5.77 6.48 -2.26
CA THR A 140 -6.47 5.22 -2.05
C THR A 140 -7.96 5.49 -1.91
N MET A 141 -8.78 4.71 -2.60
CA MET A 141 -10.24 4.72 -2.39
C MET A 141 -10.60 3.72 -1.29
N LEU A 142 -11.36 4.19 -0.30
CA LEU A 142 -12.12 3.33 0.61
C LEU A 142 -13.57 3.33 0.15
N LEU A 143 -14.18 2.15 0.07
CA LEU A 143 -15.59 2.00 -0.29
C LEU A 143 -16.42 1.77 0.98
N ASN A 144 -17.70 2.13 0.94
CA ASN A 144 -18.69 1.93 2.01
C ASN A 144 -18.34 2.58 3.38
N PRO A 145 -18.52 3.90 3.57
CA PRO A 145 -18.86 4.89 2.55
C PRO A 145 -17.64 5.22 1.67
N SER A 146 -17.91 5.66 0.44
CA SER A 146 -16.90 6.08 -0.54
C SER A 146 -16.11 7.28 -0.01
N ARG A 147 -14.81 7.08 0.17
CA ARG A 147 -13.87 8.08 0.67
C ARG A 147 -12.60 8.02 -0.16
N LEU A 148 -12.14 9.18 -0.62
CA LEU A 148 -10.83 9.36 -1.18
C LEU A 148 -9.85 9.67 -0.03
N VAL A 149 -8.80 8.87 0.08
CA VAL A 149 -7.71 9.05 1.04
C VAL A 149 -6.47 9.54 0.29
N LEU A 150 -5.95 10.71 0.66
CA LEU A 150 -4.69 11.27 0.20
C LEU A 150 -3.64 11.17 1.32
N ASP A 151 -2.62 10.37 1.11
CA ASP A 151 -1.39 10.39 1.88
C ASP A 151 -0.42 11.39 1.25
N LEU A 152 -0.14 12.47 1.97
CA LEU A 152 0.81 13.52 1.60
C LEU A 152 2.17 13.13 2.19
N GLU A 153 3.00 12.45 1.40
CA GLU A 153 4.31 11.96 1.85
C GLU A 153 5.36 13.07 1.84
N GLY A 154 6.18 13.11 2.88
CA GLY A 154 7.26 14.07 3.06
C GLY A 154 6.87 15.38 3.75
N VAL A 155 5.65 15.46 4.32
CA VAL A 155 5.15 16.64 5.03
C VAL A 155 4.66 16.36 6.45
N ARG A 156 4.68 17.43 7.24
CA ARG A 156 4.03 17.53 8.55
C ARG A 156 2.88 18.53 8.53
N LEU A 157 1.84 18.19 9.27
CA LEU A 157 0.75 19.07 9.63
C LEU A 157 1.26 20.02 10.72
N ASP A 158 1.51 21.28 10.35
CA ASP A 158 1.94 22.31 11.30
C ASP A 158 0.72 22.82 12.08
N PRO A 159 0.83 23.13 13.39
CA PRO A 159 -0.26 23.74 14.15
C PRO A 159 -0.80 25.06 13.56
N LYS A 160 -0.01 25.73 12.71
CA LYS A 160 -0.41 26.95 11.98
C LYS A 160 -1.00 26.69 10.60
N THR A 161 -1.16 25.43 10.19
CA THR A 161 -1.80 25.08 8.91
C THR A 161 -3.22 25.64 8.90
N VAL A 162 -3.55 26.43 7.87
CA VAL A 162 -4.90 26.96 7.68
C VAL A 162 -5.78 25.84 7.13
N LEU A 163 -6.82 25.46 7.87
CA LEU A 163 -7.75 24.39 7.49
C LEU A 163 -9.12 25.00 7.19
N ASP A 164 -9.52 24.94 5.93
CA ASP A 164 -10.82 25.40 5.43
C ASP A 164 -11.58 24.20 4.87
N LEU A 165 -12.02 23.33 5.79
CA LEU A 165 -12.58 22.01 5.48
C LEU A 165 -14.09 22.01 5.65
N ASP A 166 -14.81 21.50 4.67
CA ASP A 166 -16.22 21.16 4.85
C ASP A 166 -16.40 19.91 5.75
N PRO A 167 -17.64 19.60 6.20
CA PRO A 167 -17.91 18.49 7.12
C PRO A 167 -17.58 17.09 6.58
N THR A 168 -17.27 16.94 5.29
CA THR A 168 -16.91 15.67 4.66
C THR A 168 -15.41 15.39 4.66
N ALA A 169 -14.60 16.36 5.08
CA ALA A 169 -13.14 16.28 5.03
C ALA A 169 -12.49 16.19 6.41
N ARG A 170 -11.47 15.34 6.57
CA ARG A 170 -10.68 15.21 7.80
C ARG A 170 -9.20 15.13 7.46
N VAL A 171 -8.38 15.89 8.19
CA VAL A 171 -6.92 15.81 8.10
C VAL A 171 -6.33 15.28 9.41
N VAL A 172 -5.29 14.47 9.32
CA VAL A 172 -4.54 13.96 10.48
C VAL A 172 -3.07 13.77 10.16
N GLN A 173 -2.18 13.97 11.13
CA GLN A 173 -0.80 13.49 11.03
C GLN A 173 -0.80 11.96 11.20
N TYR A 174 -0.71 11.21 10.10
CA TYR A 174 -0.85 9.76 10.10
C TYR A 174 0.45 9.03 10.47
N LYS A 175 1.59 9.53 9.99
CA LYS A 175 2.95 9.08 10.33
C LYS A 175 3.87 10.30 10.50
N PRO A 176 5.07 10.18 11.07
CA PRO A 176 5.96 11.33 11.24
C PRO A 176 6.31 12.08 9.93
N ASN A 177 6.27 11.39 8.79
CA ASN A 177 6.50 11.95 7.45
C ASN A 177 5.26 11.89 6.53
N VAL A 178 4.06 11.60 7.05
CA VAL A 178 2.83 11.52 6.23
C VAL A 178 1.68 12.21 6.93
N ALA A 179 1.16 13.27 6.31
CA ALA A 179 -0.14 13.84 6.64
C ALA A 179 -1.20 13.17 5.77
N ARG A 180 -2.35 12.80 6.34
CA ARG A 180 -3.44 12.13 5.63
C ARG A 180 -4.65 13.03 5.58
N LEU A 181 -5.15 13.28 4.38
CA LEU A 181 -6.45 13.88 4.14
C LEU A 181 -7.45 12.80 3.69
N ILE A 182 -8.64 12.83 4.24
CA ILE A 182 -9.75 11.94 3.88
C ILE A 182 -10.93 12.82 3.49
N VAL A 183 -11.50 12.61 2.31
CA VAL A 183 -12.72 13.30 1.85
C VAL A 183 -13.79 12.28 1.46
N GLU A 184 -15.04 12.50 1.86
CA GLU A 184 -16.16 11.68 1.37
C GLU A 184 -16.52 12.05 -0.07
N THR A 185 -16.85 11.06 -0.90
CA THR A 185 -17.07 11.23 -2.35
C THR A 185 -18.34 10.52 -2.81
N SER A 186 -19.08 11.06 -3.78
CA SER A 186 -20.21 10.35 -4.41
C SER A 186 -19.75 9.30 -5.43
N ASP A 187 -18.63 9.54 -6.09
CA ASP A 187 -18.15 8.75 -7.24
C ASP A 187 -16.66 8.39 -7.09
N PHE A 188 -16.20 7.42 -7.90
CA PHE A 188 -14.79 7.07 -8.01
C PHE A 188 -14.00 8.24 -8.63
N VAL A 189 -12.96 8.71 -7.94
CA VAL A 189 -12.06 9.74 -8.46
C VAL A 189 -11.00 9.09 -9.33
N ASP A 190 -10.73 9.65 -10.51
CA ASP A 190 -9.68 9.17 -11.41
C ASP A 190 -8.31 9.31 -10.74
N LEU A 191 -7.80 8.19 -10.20
CA LEU A 191 -6.59 8.15 -9.38
C LEU A 191 -5.31 8.40 -10.21
N ASP A 192 -5.37 8.26 -11.54
CA ASP A 192 -4.22 8.48 -12.41
C ASP A 192 -3.88 9.97 -12.55
N LYS A 193 -4.84 10.87 -12.27
CA LYS A 193 -4.60 12.32 -12.15
C LYS A 193 -4.07 12.74 -10.77
N LEU A 194 -4.10 11.83 -9.81
CA LEU A 194 -3.86 12.09 -8.39
C LEU A 194 -2.52 11.54 -7.89
N ASN A 195 -2.08 10.42 -8.45
CA ASN A 195 -0.71 9.94 -8.28
C ASN A 195 0.19 10.73 -9.24
N GLY A 196 0.43 11.99 -8.89
CA GLY A 196 1.17 12.96 -9.70
C GLY A 196 2.65 13.06 -9.31
N PRO A 197 3.44 13.84 -10.08
CA PRO A 197 4.79 14.20 -9.65
C PRO A 197 4.75 14.96 -8.31
N GLU A 198 5.88 15.01 -7.63
CA GLU A 198 6.05 15.82 -6.42
C GLU A 198 5.62 17.27 -6.68
N THR A 199 4.79 17.81 -5.77
CA THR A 199 4.28 19.17 -5.85
C THR A 199 4.28 19.85 -4.50
N ALA A 200 4.40 21.19 -4.48
CA ALA A 200 4.16 22.01 -3.30
C ALA A 200 2.75 22.62 -3.28
N ASP A 201 2.01 22.47 -4.38
CA ASP A 201 0.69 23.03 -4.64
C ASP A 201 -0.16 22.00 -5.42
N LEU A 202 -1.21 21.48 -4.80
CA LEU A 202 -2.08 20.46 -5.39
C LEU A 202 -3.52 20.95 -5.46
N GLU A 203 -4.07 20.99 -6.67
CA GLU A 203 -5.49 21.23 -6.94
C GLU A 203 -6.17 19.97 -7.49
N LEU A 204 -7.38 19.69 -7.01
CA LEU A 204 -8.18 18.55 -7.43
C LEU A 204 -9.67 18.87 -7.41
N GLU A 205 -10.41 18.36 -8.39
CA GLU A 205 -11.87 18.30 -8.38
C GLU A 205 -12.37 16.85 -8.24
N TYR A 206 -13.40 16.64 -7.43
CA TYR A 206 -14.05 15.35 -7.16
C TYR A 206 -15.56 15.52 -6.90
N ALA A 207 -16.33 14.47 -7.17
CA ALA A 207 -17.78 14.51 -6.99
C ALA A 207 -18.18 14.29 -5.53
N THR A 208 -19.07 15.13 -5.00
CA THR A 208 -19.52 15.10 -3.60
C THR A 208 -20.79 14.27 -3.41
N PRO A 209 -20.94 13.54 -2.28
CA PRO A 209 -22.18 12.84 -1.92
C PRO A 209 -23.41 13.74 -2.04
N LYS A 210 -24.46 13.30 -2.76
CA LYS A 210 -25.77 13.97 -2.70
C LYS A 210 -26.25 13.92 -1.25
N LYS A 211 -26.56 15.09 -0.65
CA LYS A 211 -27.08 15.21 0.73
C LYS A 211 -28.29 14.27 0.90
N THR A 212 -28.05 13.12 1.52
CA THR A 212 -29.13 12.24 1.99
C THR A 212 -29.37 12.62 3.44
N PRO A 213 -30.63 12.83 3.89
CA PRO A 213 -30.90 13.14 5.29
C PRO A 213 -30.28 12.09 6.22
N PRO A 214 -29.81 12.47 7.42
CA PRO A 214 -29.28 11.50 8.37
C PRO A 214 -30.34 10.43 8.65
N ALA A 215 -29.97 9.17 8.53
CA ALA A 215 -30.76 8.08 9.09
C ALA A 215 -30.84 8.28 10.62
N GLU A 216 -32.03 8.11 11.19
CA GLU A 216 -32.25 8.21 12.63
C GLU A 216 -31.27 7.31 13.40
N PRO A 217 -30.73 7.76 14.54
CA PRO A 217 -29.82 6.96 15.34
C PRO A 217 -30.56 5.73 15.88
N SER A 218 -30.18 4.55 15.41
CA SER A 218 -30.56 3.29 16.02
C SER A 218 -30.06 3.24 17.46
N GLN A 219 -30.98 3.06 18.40
CA GLN A 219 -30.70 3.02 19.84
C GLN A 219 -29.62 1.98 20.19
N GLU A 220 -28.70 2.39 21.07
CA GLU A 220 -27.67 1.56 21.66
C GLU A 220 -28.27 0.33 22.36
N GLY A 221 -27.87 -0.86 21.92
CA GLY A 221 -28.18 -2.12 22.59
C GLY A 221 -27.21 -2.40 23.73
N SER A 222 -27.78 -2.64 24.91
CA SER A 222 -27.15 -3.14 26.14
C SER A 222 -26.33 -4.43 25.95
N PRO A 223 -25.41 -4.78 26.90
CA PRO A 223 -24.39 -5.77 26.69
C PRO A 223 -24.89 -7.22 26.67
N ALA A 224 -24.11 -8.05 25.98
CA ALA A 224 -24.35 -9.45 25.69
C ALA A 224 -24.76 -10.29 26.90
N THR A 225 -25.87 -11.01 26.75
CA THR A 225 -26.22 -12.18 27.55
C THR A 225 -26.62 -13.34 26.63
N ASP A 226 -25.99 -14.48 26.88
CA ASP A 226 -26.28 -15.86 26.48
C ASP A 226 -27.01 -16.13 25.15
N VAL A 227 -26.24 -16.72 24.22
CA VAL A 227 -26.72 -17.34 22.98
C VAL A 227 -27.64 -18.51 23.32
N LYS A 228 -28.94 -18.25 23.39
CA LYS A 228 -29.96 -19.27 23.14
C LYS A 228 -30.11 -19.42 21.63
N THR A 229 -29.97 -20.66 21.16
CA THR A 229 -30.20 -21.08 19.77
C THR A 229 -31.55 -20.58 19.26
N GLN A 230 -31.50 -19.61 18.35
CA GLN A 230 -32.64 -19.07 17.64
C GLN A 230 -33.18 -20.15 16.66
N PRO A 231 -34.51 -20.35 16.55
CA PRO A 231 -35.08 -21.21 15.52
C PRO A 231 -34.65 -20.73 14.13
N PRO A 232 -34.57 -21.62 13.11
CA PRO A 232 -34.14 -21.22 11.77
C PRO A 232 -35.01 -20.07 11.26
N ALA A 233 -34.36 -18.96 10.90
CA ALA A 233 -35.02 -17.81 10.31
C ALA A 233 -35.80 -18.26 9.07
N THR A 234 -37.05 -17.80 8.95
CA THR A 234 -37.83 -17.93 7.72
C THR A 234 -36.97 -17.49 6.53
N PRO A 235 -36.91 -18.27 5.43
CA PRO A 235 -36.12 -17.88 4.27
C PRO A 235 -36.47 -16.45 3.83
N PRO A 236 -35.48 -15.60 3.52
CA PRO A 236 -35.76 -14.24 3.09
C PRO A 236 -36.68 -14.26 1.86
N VAL A 237 -37.72 -13.44 1.88
CA VAL A 237 -38.67 -13.32 0.77
C VAL A 237 -37.96 -12.71 -0.44
N ILE A 238 -37.80 -13.48 -1.52
CA ILE A 238 -37.20 -13.01 -2.77
C ILE A 238 -38.26 -12.24 -3.56
N LYS A 239 -37.97 -10.97 -3.91
CA LYS A 239 -38.86 -10.12 -4.70
C LYS A 239 -38.54 -10.19 -6.20
N PRO A 240 -39.53 -10.40 -7.09
CA PRO A 240 -39.32 -10.25 -8.53
C PRO A 240 -38.87 -8.83 -8.89
N ALA A 241 -37.81 -8.71 -9.68
CA ALA A 241 -37.24 -7.44 -10.15
C ALA A 241 -37.11 -7.37 -11.69
N GLY A 242 -37.65 -8.36 -12.43
CA GLY A 242 -37.78 -8.30 -13.88
C GLY A 242 -36.53 -8.71 -14.66
N ILE A 243 -36.29 -8.07 -15.80
CA ILE A 243 -35.10 -8.28 -16.64
C ILE A 243 -33.96 -7.43 -16.09
N LEU A 244 -32.80 -8.04 -15.90
CA LEU A 244 -31.59 -7.35 -15.45
C LEU A 244 -30.99 -6.53 -16.60
N ASP A 245 -30.94 -5.22 -16.42
CA ASP A 245 -30.20 -4.32 -17.30
C ASP A 245 -28.73 -4.27 -16.84
N VAL A 246 -27.82 -4.68 -17.73
CA VAL A 246 -26.37 -4.72 -17.50
C VAL A 246 -25.69 -3.79 -18.51
N GLN A 247 -25.07 -2.74 -17.99
CA GLN A 247 -24.42 -1.70 -18.79
C GLN A 247 -22.91 -1.72 -18.59
N VAL A 248 -22.17 -1.43 -19.66
CA VAL A 248 -20.74 -1.15 -19.61
C VAL A 248 -20.58 0.36 -19.48
N ASP A 249 -20.30 0.84 -18.26
CA ASP A 249 -20.12 2.27 -18.02
C ASP A 249 -18.79 2.75 -18.62
N SER A 250 -17.74 1.94 -18.55
CA SER A 250 -16.47 2.19 -19.25
C SER A 250 -15.62 0.92 -19.40
N GLU A 251 -14.81 0.84 -20.45
CA GLU A 251 -13.77 -0.19 -20.62
C GLU A 251 -12.48 0.46 -21.16
N THR A 252 -11.37 0.22 -20.47
CA THR A 252 -10.03 0.70 -20.81
C THR A 252 -9.05 -0.47 -20.92
N GLY A 253 -7.78 -0.15 -21.23
CA GLY A 253 -6.69 -1.14 -21.24
C GLY A 253 -6.44 -1.78 -19.88
N SER A 254 -6.77 -1.09 -18.78
CA SER A 254 -6.51 -1.53 -17.40
C SER A 254 -7.78 -1.85 -16.60
N GLU A 255 -8.96 -1.46 -17.05
CA GLU A 255 -10.19 -1.51 -16.25
C GLU A 255 -11.45 -1.81 -17.08
N LEU A 256 -12.45 -2.45 -16.45
CA LEU A 256 -13.84 -2.51 -16.92
C LEU A 256 -14.76 -2.13 -15.77
N LYS A 257 -15.71 -1.22 -16.00
CA LYS A 257 -16.79 -0.87 -15.08
C LYS A 257 -18.13 -1.34 -15.64
N LEU A 258 -18.79 -2.20 -14.88
CA LEU A 258 -20.13 -2.71 -15.18
C LEU A 258 -21.13 -2.15 -14.17
N ARG A 259 -22.32 -1.81 -14.65
CA ARG A 259 -23.47 -1.42 -13.84
C ARG A 259 -24.62 -2.38 -14.05
N PHE A 260 -25.09 -2.97 -12.96
CA PHE A 260 -26.35 -3.70 -12.89
C PHE A 260 -27.40 -2.70 -12.40
N ALA A 261 -28.27 -2.23 -13.30
CA ALA A 261 -29.28 -1.21 -12.98
C ALA A 261 -30.46 -1.82 -12.21
N VAL A 262 -30.19 -2.24 -10.98
CA VAL A 262 -31.13 -2.89 -10.08
C VAL A 262 -30.81 -2.59 -8.62
N GLN A 263 -31.84 -2.51 -7.78
CA GLN A 263 -31.71 -2.29 -6.35
C GLN A 263 -31.90 -3.61 -5.58
N PRO A 264 -30.82 -4.21 -5.04
CA PRO A 264 -30.96 -5.38 -4.17
C PRO A 264 -31.55 -5.00 -2.80
N LEU A 265 -32.09 -5.98 -2.08
CA LEU A 265 -32.64 -5.78 -0.73
C LEU A 265 -31.58 -5.88 0.39
N GLY A 266 -30.33 -6.12 0.02
CA GLY A 266 -29.19 -6.21 0.93
C GLY A 266 -27.88 -5.91 0.21
N GLU A 267 -26.78 -5.82 0.96
CA GLU A 267 -25.47 -5.49 0.42
C GLU A 267 -25.01 -6.58 -0.58
N PRO A 268 -24.83 -6.23 -1.87
CA PRO A 268 -24.32 -7.16 -2.86
C PRO A 268 -22.86 -7.47 -2.56
N VAL A 269 -22.51 -8.73 -2.79
CA VAL A 269 -21.15 -9.24 -2.62
C VAL A 269 -20.74 -9.98 -3.87
N PHE A 270 -19.43 -10.15 -4.08
CA PHE A 270 -18.95 -11.05 -5.12
C PHE A 270 -18.20 -12.24 -4.54
N ARG A 271 -18.26 -13.36 -5.26
CA ARG A 271 -17.46 -14.57 -5.06
C ARG A 271 -16.63 -14.81 -6.31
N LYS A 272 -15.48 -15.46 -6.17
CA LYS A 272 -14.63 -15.86 -7.29
C LYS A 272 -14.38 -17.35 -7.26
N PRO A 273 -15.21 -18.15 -7.96
CA PRO A 273 -14.97 -19.59 -8.09
C PRO A 273 -13.62 -19.91 -8.74
N SER A 274 -13.13 -19.05 -9.63
CA SER A 274 -11.80 -19.13 -10.22
C SER A 274 -11.30 -17.73 -10.60
N PRO A 275 -10.01 -17.56 -10.96
CA PRO A 275 -9.49 -16.27 -11.43
C PRO A 275 -10.24 -15.70 -12.64
N THR A 276 -10.85 -16.56 -13.48
CA THR A 276 -11.57 -16.18 -14.71
C THR A 276 -13.08 -16.33 -14.60
N SER A 277 -13.62 -16.55 -13.40
CA SER A 277 -15.05 -16.66 -13.14
C SER A 277 -15.40 -15.82 -11.92
N LEU A 278 -16.39 -14.95 -12.05
CA LEU A 278 -16.86 -14.10 -10.98
C LEU A 278 -18.36 -14.26 -10.80
N GLU A 279 -18.83 -14.32 -9.56
CA GLU A 279 -20.24 -14.36 -9.22
C GLU A 279 -20.61 -13.11 -8.43
N VAL A 280 -21.56 -12.33 -8.91
CA VAL A 280 -22.18 -11.23 -8.16
C VAL A 280 -23.47 -11.75 -7.54
N VAL A 281 -23.57 -11.66 -6.22
CA VAL A 281 -24.79 -11.96 -5.47
C VAL A 281 -25.60 -10.67 -5.39
N LEU A 282 -26.87 -10.74 -5.83
CA LEU A 282 -27.87 -9.68 -5.74
C LEU A 282 -28.92 -10.08 -4.70
N PRO A 283 -28.79 -9.66 -3.44
CA PRO A 283 -29.59 -10.20 -2.35
C PRO A 283 -31.07 -9.85 -2.45
N GLY A 284 -31.93 -10.83 -2.15
CA GLY A 284 -33.38 -10.66 -1.97
C GLY A 284 -34.17 -10.31 -3.23
N ILE A 285 -33.55 -10.35 -4.41
CA ILE A 285 -34.21 -10.07 -5.69
C ILE A 285 -34.08 -11.24 -6.68
N ALA A 286 -35.12 -11.44 -7.48
CA ALA A 286 -35.13 -12.37 -8.61
C ALA A 286 -35.11 -11.58 -9.92
N VAL A 287 -34.02 -11.72 -10.68
CA VAL A 287 -33.88 -11.12 -12.02
C VAL A 287 -33.63 -12.19 -13.09
N THR A 288 -33.95 -11.86 -14.33
CA THR A 288 -33.74 -12.70 -15.52
C THR A 288 -32.86 -12.00 -16.54
N LEU A 289 -32.29 -12.76 -17.48
CA LEU A 289 -31.62 -12.22 -18.66
C LEU A 289 -32.36 -12.68 -19.92
N PRO A 290 -32.35 -11.88 -21.00
CA PRO A 290 -32.75 -12.36 -22.32
C PRO A 290 -31.92 -13.58 -22.76
N ALA A 291 -32.52 -14.52 -23.50
CA ALA A 291 -31.93 -15.82 -23.83
C ALA A 291 -30.56 -15.75 -24.53
N ASP A 292 -30.30 -14.68 -25.29
CA ASP A 292 -29.05 -14.45 -26.03
C ASP A 292 -28.30 -13.19 -25.58
N PHE A 293 -28.55 -12.75 -24.34
CA PHE A 293 -27.92 -11.54 -23.81
C PHE A 293 -26.39 -11.68 -23.77
N LYS A 294 -25.70 -10.67 -24.30
CA LYS A 294 -24.24 -10.56 -24.25
C LYS A 294 -23.87 -9.19 -23.71
N VAL A 295 -22.87 -9.16 -22.84
CA VAL A 295 -22.25 -7.91 -22.41
C VAL A 295 -21.37 -7.43 -23.56
N ALA A 296 -21.53 -6.18 -23.99
CA ALA A 296 -20.72 -5.55 -25.02
C ALA A 296 -19.33 -5.18 -24.49
N SER A 297 -18.53 -6.20 -24.13
CA SER A 297 -17.20 -6.03 -23.54
C SER A 297 -16.22 -7.08 -24.07
N SER A 298 -14.97 -6.67 -24.30
CA SER A 298 -13.89 -7.59 -24.67
C SER A 298 -13.40 -8.44 -23.49
N SER A 299 -13.68 -7.98 -22.27
CA SER A 299 -13.20 -8.60 -21.04
C SER A 299 -14.17 -9.66 -20.48
N ILE A 300 -15.42 -9.69 -20.98
CA ILE A 300 -16.46 -10.64 -20.57
C ILE A 300 -16.68 -11.67 -21.69
N THR A 301 -16.53 -12.95 -21.36
CA THR A 301 -16.72 -14.07 -22.30
C THR A 301 -18.11 -14.68 -22.20
N SER A 302 -18.75 -14.59 -21.04
CA SER A 302 -20.11 -15.06 -20.83
C SER A 302 -20.76 -14.34 -19.65
N ILE A 303 -22.09 -14.33 -19.64
CA ILE A 303 -22.91 -13.91 -18.52
C ILE A 303 -24.08 -14.88 -18.37
N SER A 304 -24.43 -15.23 -17.14
CA SER A 304 -25.64 -15.99 -16.83
C SER A 304 -26.20 -15.56 -15.49
N VAL A 305 -27.48 -15.85 -15.25
CA VAL A 305 -28.13 -15.65 -13.96
C VAL A 305 -28.74 -16.95 -13.48
N ARG A 306 -28.71 -17.16 -12.17
CA ARG A 306 -29.44 -18.25 -11.51
C ARG A 306 -30.07 -17.78 -10.22
N SER A 307 -31.20 -18.38 -9.87
CA SER A 307 -31.83 -18.20 -8.56
C SER A 307 -31.03 -18.92 -7.47
N ALA A 308 -30.96 -18.31 -6.29
CA ALA A 308 -30.35 -18.86 -5.08
C ALA A 308 -31.20 -18.47 -3.85
N PRO A 309 -31.05 -19.16 -2.70
CA PRO A 309 -31.76 -18.82 -1.47
C PRO A 309 -31.55 -17.36 -1.02
N GLU A 310 -30.37 -16.81 -1.26
CA GLU A 310 -30.03 -15.43 -0.94
C GLU A 310 -30.53 -14.39 -1.96
N GLY A 311 -31.03 -14.77 -3.13
CA GLY A 311 -31.44 -13.86 -4.21
C GLY A 311 -31.04 -14.35 -5.60
N THR A 312 -30.56 -13.46 -6.46
CA THR A 312 -30.02 -13.85 -7.79
C THR A 312 -28.51 -13.86 -7.75
N ILE A 313 -27.90 -14.85 -8.41
CA ILE A 313 -26.46 -14.85 -8.63
C ILE A 313 -26.20 -14.65 -10.12
N VAL A 314 -25.48 -13.57 -10.45
CA VAL A 314 -24.99 -13.27 -11.79
C VAL A 314 -23.59 -13.85 -11.93
N THR A 315 -23.39 -14.79 -12.84
CA THR A 315 -22.08 -15.38 -13.11
C THR A 315 -21.50 -14.76 -14.38
N LEU A 316 -20.29 -14.22 -14.27
CA LEU A 316 -19.50 -13.65 -15.36
C LEU A 316 -18.31 -14.56 -15.67
N GLY A 317 -18.19 -14.98 -16.93
CA GLY A 317 -16.96 -15.50 -17.49
C GLY A 317 -16.05 -14.35 -17.90
N LEU A 318 -14.78 -14.41 -17.51
CA LEU A 318 -13.79 -13.38 -17.81
C LEU A 318 -12.80 -13.87 -18.86
N ALA A 319 -12.36 -12.99 -19.76
CA ALA A 319 -11.38 -13.31 -20.79
C ALA A 319 -9.98 -13.62 -20.21
N ARG A 320 -9.71 -13.12 -19.00
CA ARG A 320 -8.47 -13.35 -18.24
C ARG A 320 -8.72 -13.15 -16.75
N ALA A 321 -7.72 -13.45 -15.94
CA ALA A 321 -7.72 -13.14 -14.52
C ALA A 321 -7.82 -11.63 -14.29
N MET A 322 -8.81 -11.17 -13.51
CA MET A 322 -9.02 -9.75 -13.20
C MET A 322 -9.33 -9.53 -11.71
N GLY A 323 -8.75 -8.48 -11.12
CA GLY A 323 -9.14 -7.98 -9.80
C GLY A 323 -10.59 -7.52 -9.84
N ALA A 324 -11.28 -7.57 -8.70
CA ALA A 324 -12.68 -7.15 -8.63
C ALA A 324 -12.97 -6.35 -7.37
N GLN A 325 -13.81 -5.34 -7.51
CA GLN A 325 -14.43 -4.56 -6.46
C GLN A 325 -15.91 -4.39 -6.79
N ILE A 326 -16.74 -4.43 -5.74
CA ILE A 326 -18.18 -4.22 -5.86
C ILE A 326 -18.59 -3.12 -4.89
N TYR A 327 -19.49 -2.26 -5.34
CA TYR A 327 -20.20 -1.30 -4.51
C TYR A 327 -21.62 -1.11 -5.06
N PHE A 328 -22.48 -0.45 -4.30
CA PHE A 328 -23.85 -0.18 -4.72
C PHE A 328 -24.33 1.13 -4.12
N ASN A 329 -25.25 1.78 -4.82
CA ASN A 329 -25.89 3.02 -4.40
C ASN A 329 -27.32 3.07 -4.96
N ALA A 330 -28.00 4.22 -4.89
CA ALA A 330 -29.36 4.39 -5.39
C ALA A 330 -29.54 4.17 -6.91
N GLU A 331 -28.46 4.19 -7.69
CA GLU A 331 -28.48 3.99 -9.15
C GLU A 331 -28.27 2.53 -9.56
N GLY A 332 -27.75 1.68 -8.68
CA GLY A 332 -27.63 0.25 -8.91
C GLY A 332 -26.45 -0.38 -8.21
N VAL A 333 -26.03 -1.54 -8.72
CA VAL A 333 -24.83 -2.28 -8.29
C VAL A 333 -23.73 -2.09 -9.33
N PHE A 334 -22.53 -1.75 -8.87
CA PHE A 334 -21.39 -1.46 -9.70
C PHE A 334 -20.28 -2.46 -9.44
N LEU A 335 -19.74 -3.02 -10.51
CA LEU A 335 -18.63 -3.96 -10.49
C LEU A 335 -17.47 -3.36 -11.28
N GLN A 336 -16.38 -3.09 -10.58
CA GLN A 336 -15.11 -2.65 -11.16
C GLN A 336 -14.19 -3.86 -11.28
N LEU A 337 -13.75 -4.16 -12.50
CA LEU A 337 -12.77 -5.21 -12.78
C LEU A 337 -11.44 -4.58 -13.21
N SER A 338 -10.36 -4.91 -12.50
CA SER A 338 -9.02 -4.37 -12.76
C SER A 338 -8.14 -5.42 -13.43
N LYS A 339 -7.59 -5.10 -14.59
CA LYS A 339 -6.61 -5.92 -15.29
C LYS A 339 -5.23 -5.74 -14.63
N PRO A 340 -4.46 -6.81 -14.40
CA PRO A 340 -3.07 -6.67 -14.00
C PRO A 340 -2.29 -5.85 -15.02
N ASN A 341 -1.73 -4.71 -14.61
CA ASN A 341 -0.88 -3.88 -15.46
C ASN A 341 0.56 -4.44 -15.43
N VAL A 342 0.78 -5.52 -16.16
CA VAL A 342 2.02 -6.31 -16.16
C VAL A 342 2.57 -6.50 -17.57
N GLY A 343 2.49 -5.45 -18.38
CA GLY A 343 3.02 -5.43 -19.75
C GLY A 343 2.41 -6.50 -20.67
N ASP A 344 3.27 -7.31 -21.29
CA ASP A 344 2.96 -8.32 -22.31
C ASP A 344 2.21 -9.56 -21.79
N GLY A 345 1.88 -9.62 -20.49
CA GLY A 345 1.19 -10.76 -19.89
C GLY A 345 2.07 -11.99 -19.69
N ARG A 346 3.40 -11.86 -19.80
CA ARG A 346 4.36 -12.96 -19.61
C ARG A 346 5.15 -12.83 -18.32
N LEU A 347 5.49 -13.95 -17.70
CA LEU A 347 6.37 -14.00 -16.52
C LEU A 347 7.83 -13.68 -16.88
N ALA A 348 8.26 -14.13 -18.06
CA ALA A 348 9.60 -13.82 -18.54
C ALA A 348 9.80 -12.31 -18.67
N GLY A 349 10.94 -11.81 -18.20
CA GLY A 349 11.28 -10.39 -18.20
C GLY A 349 10.69 -9.56 -17.05
N LYS A 350 9.86 -10.15 -16.17
CA LYS A 350 9.34 -9.47 -14.97
C LYS A 350 10.38 -9.41 -13.86
N LEU A 351 10.44 -8.31 -13.13
CA LEU A 351 11.22 -8.17 -11.91
C LEU A 351 10.35 -8.49 -10.70
N ILE A 352 10.72 -9.53 -9.95
CA ILE A 352 9.95 -9.99 -8.79
C ILE A 352 10.84 -9.96 -7.55
N VAL A 353 10.38 -9.30 -6.50
CA VAL A 353 11.02 -9.36 -5.19
C VAL A 353 10.43 -10.49 -4.37
N VAL A 354 11.29 -11.37 -3.88
CA VAL A 354 10.96 -12.43 -2.93
C VAL A 354 11.50 -12.03 -1.56
N ASP A 355 10.62 -11.99 -0.57
CA ASP A 355 10.95 -11.59 0.80
C ASP A 355 10.78 -12.77 1.78
N PRO A 356 11.88 -13.50 2.09
CA PRO A 356 11.88 -14.47 3.18
C PRO A 356 11.71 -13.76 4.52
N GLY A 357 10.56 -13.94 5.19
CA GLY A 357 10.25 -13.33 6.48
C GLY A 357 11.32 -13.58 7.57
N HIS A 358 11.44 -12.67 8.53
CA HIS A 358 12.36 -12.74 9.68
C HIS A 358 13.85 -12.78 9.30
N GLY A 359 14.73 -13.30 10.16
CA GLY A 359 16.17 -13.49 9.93
C GLY A 359 17.05 -12.88 11.02
N GLY A 360 18.27 -13.41 11.16
CA GLY A 360 19.22 -12.97 12.17
C GLY A 360 18.68 -13.21 13.59
N HIS A 361 18.61 -12.12 14.38
CA HIS A 361 18.09 -12.17 15.75
C HIS A 361 16.57 -12.39 15.82
N ASP A 362 15.85 -12.13 14.73
CA ASP A 362 14.41 -12.39 14.65
C ASP A 362 14.20 -13.82 14.15
N ASN A 363 13.80 -14.70 15.07
CA ASN A 363 13.59 -16.11 14.77
C ASN A 363 12.24 -16.40 14.11
N GLY A 364 11.31 -15.44 14.14
CA GLY A 364 9.89 -15.68 13.88
C GLY A 364 9.30 -16.69 14.86
N ALA A 365 8.19 -17.31 14.47
CA ALA A 365 7.60 -18.40 15.22
C ALA A 365 8.52 -19.61 15.30
N ASN A 366 8.43 -20.36 16.40
CA ASN A 366 9.22 -21.57 16.58
C ASN A 366 8.38 -22.67 17.24
N SER A 367 8.63 -23.93 16.86
CA SER A 367 8.01 -25.09 17.48
C SER A 367 8.79 -26.36 17.15
N GLY A 368 9.02 -27.22 18.16
CA GLY A 368 9.68 -28.51 17.95
C GLY A 368 11.11 -28.40 17.41
N GLY A 369 11.86 -27.37 17.79
CA GLY A 369 13.23 -27.11 17.30
C GLY A 369 13.31 -26.52 15.89
N VAL A 370 12.17 -26.24 15.27
CA VAL A 370 12.08 -25.63 13.94
C VAL A 370 11.80 -24.14 14.08
N PHE A 371 12.57 -23.32 13.37
CA PHE A 371 12.44 -21.86 13.35
C PHE A 371 11.86 -21.41 12.01
N GLU A 372 10.87 -20.53 12.08
CA GLU A 372 10.22 -19.94 10.91
C GLU A 372 11.25 -19.28 9.97
N LYS A 373 12.19 -18.50 10.48
CA LYS A 373 13.20 -17.81 9.65
C LYS A 373 13.98 -18.76 8.72
N ASN A 374 14.21 -20.01 9.14
CA ASN A 374 14.99 -20.99 8.39
C ASN A 374 14.14 -21.58 7.26
N LEU A 375 12.89 -21.93 7.55
CA LEU A 375 11.94 -22.41 6.56
C LEU A 375 11.59 -21.31 5.55
N ASN A 376 11.41 -20.06 6.01
CA ASN A 376 11.17 -18.94 5.12
C ASN A 376 12.34 -18.76 4.14
N LEU A 377 13.59 -18.88 4.62
CA LEU A 377 14.76 -18.77 3.75
C LEU A 377 14.86 -19.92 2.75
N SER A 378 14.60 -21.17 3.17
CA SER A 378 14.68 -22.32 2.26
C SER A 378 13.60 -22.26 1.18
N ILE A 379 12.36 -21.98 1.56
CA ILE A 379 11.23 -21.85 0.65
C ILE A 379 11.42 -20.64 -0.27
N GLY A 380 11.83 -19.49 0.27
CA GLY A 380 12.07 -18.29 -0.53
C GLY A 380 13.16 -18.49 -1.58
N LYS A 381 14.23 -19.25 -1.28
CA LYS A 381 15.25 -19.62 -2.28
C LYS A 381 14.69 -20.50 -3.39
N LEU A 382 13.82 -21.45 -3.06
CA LEU A 382 13.16 -22.31 -4.05
C LEU A 382 12.20 -21.52 -4.94
N ILE A 383 11.39 -20.61 -4.36
CA ILE A 383 10.53 -19.69 -5.11
C ILE A 383 11.39 -18.85 -6.07
N ALA A 384 12.48 -18.26 -5.58
CA ALA A 384 13.37 -17.45 -6.40
C ALA A 384 13.99 -18.24 -7.55
N ALA A 385 14.43 -19.48 -7.30
CA ALA A 385 15.00 -20.35 -8.33
C ALA A 385 13.98 -20.72 -9.42
N GLU A 386 12.75 -21.09 -9.05
CA GLU A 386 11.70 -21.44 -10.01
C GLU A 386 11.22 -20.21 -10.83
N LEU A 387 11.16 -19.03 -10.21
CA LEU A 387 10.86 -17.78 -10.91
C LEU A 387 11.95 -17.43 -11.94
N ALA A 388 13.23 -17.53 -11.53
CA ALA A 388 14.37 -17.29 -12.43
C ALA A 388 14.39 -18.28 -13.59
N LYS A 389 14.12 -19.56 -13.32
CA LYS A 389 13.99 -20.61 -14.34
C LYS A 389 12.85 -20.33 -15.33
N ALA A 390 11.79 -19.65 -14.88
CA ALA A 390 10.70 -19.22 -15.73
C ALA A 390 10.97 -17.89 -16.48
N GLY A 391 12.19 -17.34 -16.35
CA GLY A 391 12.66 -16.16 -17.09
C GLY A 391 12.44 -14.82 -16.38
N ALA A 392 11.99 -14.81 -15.12
CA ALA A 392 11.89 -13.59 -14.33
C ALA A 392 13.25 -13.15 -13.78
N THR A 393 13.45 -11.84 -13.63
CA THR A 393 14.53 -11.27 -12.82
C THR A 393 14.09 -11.32 -11.36
N VAL A 394 14.90 -11.92 -10.49
CA VAL A 394 14.51 -12.10 -9.07
C VAL A 394 15.48 -11.40 -8.14
N ILE A 395 14.95 -10.57 -7.26
CA ILE A 395 15.67 -9.99 -6.14
C ILE A 395 15.15 -10.61 -4.85
N MET A 396 16.05 -11.06 -3.99
CA MET A 396 15.68 -11.55 -2.65
C MET A 396 16.05 -10.49 -1.61
N THR A 397 15.14 -10.17 -0.67
CA THR A 397 15.45 -9.22 0.42
C THR A 397 16.58 -9.72 1.32
N ARG A 398 16.71 -11.05 1.46
CA ARG A 398 17.86 -11.71 2.08
C ARG A 398 18.15 -13.07 1.44
N LYS A 399 19.43 -13.42 1.36
CA LYS A 399 19.93 -14.73 0.83
C LYS A 399 20.57 -15.60 1.91
N THR A 400 20.79 -15.04 3.09
CA THR A 400 21.40 -15.67 4.26
C THR A 400 20.55 -15.40 5.51
N ASP A 401 20.96 -15.94 6.66
CA ASP A 401 20.31 -15.67 7.94
C ASP A 401 20.74 -14.30 8.49
N VAL A 402 20.12 -13.24 7.97
CA VAL A 402 20.36 -11.85 8.38
C VAL A 402 19.03 -11.15 8.63
N PHE A 403 19.00 -10.26 9.64
CA PHE A 403 17.83 -9.45 9.93
C PHE A 403 17.72 -8.29 8.94
N ILE A 404 16.54 -8.13 8.32
CA ILE A 404 16.19 -6.98 7.49
C ILE A 404 14.96 -6.29 8.10
N PRO A 405 15.01 -4.98 8.43
CA PRO A 405 13.86 -4.24 8.93
C PRO A 405 12.67 -4.27 7.95
N LEU A 406 11.44 -4.25 8.46
CA LEU A 406 10.23 -4.36 7.64
C LEU A 406 10.15 -3.30 6.54
N ASN A 407 10.49 -2.04 6.86
CA ASN A 407 10.45 -0.95 5.87
C ASN A 407 11.48 -1.19 4.76
N THR A 408 12.69 -1.63 5.12
CA THR A 408 13.76 -1.93 4.16
C THR A 408 13.35 -3.02 3.17
N ARG A 409 12.56 -4.02 3.59
CA ARG A 409 12.05 -5.07 2.69
C ARG A 409 11.17 -4.50 1.58
N ALA A 410 10.25 -3.62 1.93
CA ALA A 410 9.38 -2.94 0.96
C ALA A 410 10.19 -1.98 0.07
N GLN A 411 11.13 -1.22 0.66
CA GLN A 411 12.01 -0.30 -0.07
C GLN A 411 12.84 -1.01 -1.14
N ILE A 412 13.34 -2.22 -0.87
CA ILE A 412 14.04 -3.02 -1.90
C ILE A 412 13.14 -3.25 -3.12
N ALA A 413 11.84 -3.48 -2.94
CA ALA A 413 10.91 -3.65 -4.05
C ALA A 413 10.62 -2.34 -4.79
N GLU A 414 10.38 -1.26 -4.04
CA GLU A 414 10.11 0.06 -4.61
C GLU A 414 11.30 0.60 -5.42
N GLN A 415 12.51 0.56 -4.84
CA GLN A 415 13.73 1.10 -5.46
C GLN A 415 14.16 0.34 -6.72
N ASN A 416 13.76 -0.93 -6.84
CA ASN A 416 14.04 -1.73 -8.04
C ASN A 416 12.85 -1.75 -9.01
N HIS A 417 11.81 -0.95 -8.76
CA HIS A 417 10.59 -0.89 -9.55
C HIS A 417 10.02 -2.29 -9.84
N ALA A 418 9.93 -3.13 -8.80
CA ALA A 418 9.47 -4.50 -8.95
C ALA A 418 8.06 -4.56 -9.52
N ASP A 419 7.81 -5.51 -10.43
CA ASP A 419 6.49 -5.80 -10.96
C ASP A 419 5.62 -6.49 -9.91
N LEU A 420 6.21 -7.34 -9.05
CA LEU A 420 5.51 -8.07 -8.00
C LEU A 420 6.37 -8.21 -6.73
N PHE A 421 5.70 -8.24 -5.58
CA PHE A 421 6.31 -8.50 -4.28
C PHE A 421 5.70 -9.74 -3.61
N ILE A 422 6.54 -10.73 -3.28
CA ILE A 422 6.11 -11.99 -2.66
C ILE A 422 6.84 -12.17 -1.33
N SER A 423 6.16 -11.92 -0.21
CA SER A 423 6.68 -12.23 1.12
C SER A 423 6.21 -13.62 1.57
N ASN A 424 7.09 -14.44 2.13
CA ASN A 424 6.74 -15.78 2.58
C ASN A 424 7.06 -15.98 4.07
N HIS A 425 6.06 -16.52 4.77
CA HIS A 425 5.96 -16.65 6.22
C HIS A 425 5.30 -17.98 6.63
N ILE A 426 5.36 -18.27 7.93
CA ILE A 426 4.72 -19.43 8.54
C ILE A 426 4.02 -19.02 9.83
N ASN A 427 2.74 -19.35 9.89
CA ASN A 427 1.85 -18.85 10.91
C ASN A 427 2.08 -19.55 12.26
N SER A 428 1.55 -18.93 13.31
CA SER A 428 1.50 -19.49 14.67
C SER A 428 0.38 -18.84 15.47
N THR A 429 -0.33 -19.64 16.26
CA THR A 429 -1.39 -19.14 17.16
C THR A 429 -0.90 -18.79 18.57
N GLY A 430 0.42 -18.84 18.84
CA GLY A 430 0.99 -18.50 20.16
C GLY A 430 0.71 -19.50 21.29
N GLY A 431 0.07 -20.65 21.01
CA GLY A 431 -0.25 -21.72 21.97
C GLY A 431 -0.32 -23.12 21.34
N SER A 432 -0.86 -24.13 22.04
CA SER A 432 -0.97 -25.51 21.53
C SER A 432 -2.04 -25.65 20.43
N GLY A 433 -1.66 -25.32 19.19
CA GLY A 433 -2.02 -25.96 17.92
C GLY A 433 -3.45 -26.48 17.71
N SER A 434 -4.44 -25.60 17.62
CA SER A 434 -5.75 -25.96 17.05
C SER A 434 -5.91 -25.59 15.57
N GLN A 435 -5.25 -24.51 15.12
CA GLN A 435 -5.40 -24.03 13.76
C GLN A 435 -4.37 -24.63 12.81
N SER A 436 -4.80 -24.93 11.60
CA SER A 436 -4.02 -25.50 10.52
C SER A 436 -4.50 -24.92 9.21
N GLY A 437 -3.58 -24.72 8.27
CA GLY A 437 -3.91 -24.23 6.94
C GLY A 437 -3.03 -23.08 6.45
N GLY A 438 -2.98 -22.92 5.14
CA GLY A 438 -2.30 -21.81 4.49
C GLY A 438 -3.25 -20.65 4.19
N ILE A 439 -2.76 -19.41 4.37
CA ILE A 439 -3.50 -18.17 4.09
C ILE A 439 -2.60 -17.30 3.20
N THR A 440 -3.16 -16.68 2.17
CA THR A 440 -2.46 -15.60 1.45
C THR A 440 -3.07 -14.26 1.82
N PHE A 441 -2.25 -13.33 2.26
CA PHE A 441 -2.66 -11.97 2.61
C PHE A 441 -2.36 -10.98 1.48
N HIS A 442 -3.24 -9.99 1.33
CA HIS A 442 -3.06 -8.82 0.46
C HIS A 442 -3.41 -7.54 1.23
N HIS A 443 -2.86 -6.42 0.77
CA HIS A 443 -3.08 -5.13 1.45
C HIS A 443 -4.51 -4.61 1.23
N LEU A 444 -5.27 -4.42 2.32
CA LEU A 444 -6.54 -3.67 2.42
C LEU A 444 -7.54 -3.82 1.25
N GLY A 445 -7.62 -4.99 0.62
CA GLY A 445 -8.55 -5.19 -0.49
C GLY A 445 -8.14 -4.58 -1.83
N ARG A 446 -6.88 -4.16 -2.02
CA ARG A 446 -6.38 -3.73 -3.34
C ARG A 446 -6.70 -4.81 -4.41
N PRO A 447 -7.48 -4.50 -5.46
CA PRO A 447 -8.07 -5.53 -6.33
C PRO A 447 -7.04 -6.44 -7.00
N VAL A 448 -5.95 -5.83 -7.49
CA VAL A 448 -4.90 -6.53 -8.22
C VAL A 448 -4.05 -7.38 -7.27
N SER A 449 -3.69 -6.88 -6.08
CA SER A 449 -2.98 -7.67 -5.06
C SER A 449 -3.85 -8.82 -4.53
N ARG A 450 -5.16 -8.57 -4.35
CA ARG A 450 -6.11 -9.63 -3.99
C ARG A 450 -6.16 -10.71 -5.07
N LEU A 451 -6.23 -10.33 -6.35
CA LEU A 451 -6.19 -11.29 -7.45
C LEU A 451 -4.88 -12.11 -7.45
N LEU A 452 -3.73 -11.46 -7.27
CA LEU A 452 -2.44 -12.15 -7.18
C LEU A 452 -2.49 -13.23 -6.08
N GLY A 453 -3.02 -12.86 -4.91
CA GLY A 453 -3.20 -13.79 -3.80
C GLY A 453 -4.17 -14.92 -4.10
N GLU A 454 -5.30 -14.63 -4.75
CA GLU A 454 -6.30 -15.64 -5.16
C GLU A 454 -5.69 -16.65 -6.15
N CYS A 455 -4.90 -16.18 -7.10
CA CYS A 455 -4.23 -17.05 -8.09
C CYS A 455 -3.18 -17.95 -7.44
N ILE A 456 -2.34 -17.39 -6.55
CA ILE A 456 -1.32 -18.16 -5.83
C ILE A 456 -1.97 -19.16 -4.87
N GLN A 457 -2.97 -18.72 -4.09
CA GLN A 457 -3.66 -19.58 -3.12
C GLN A 457 -4.37 -20.76 -3.78
N ALA A 458 -4.99 -20.54 -4.96
CA ALA A 458 -5.62 -21.61 -5.73
C ALA A 458 -4.62 -22.70 -6.15
N GLU A 459 -3.39 -22.32 -6.52
CA GLU A 459 -2.33 -23.29 -6.86
C GLU A 459 -1.70 -23.94 -5.63
N LEU A 460 -1.54 -23.20 -4.52
CA LEU A 460 -1.07 -23.76 -3.25
C LEU A 460 -2.01 -24.84 -2.72
N ALA A 461 -3.32 -24.66 -2.90
CA ALA A 461 -4.33 -25.65 -2.51
C ALA A 461 -4.13 -27.01 -3.22
N LYS A 462 -3.60 -27.01 -4.45
CA LYS A 462 -3.33 -28.22 -5.24
C LYS A 462 -2.10 -28.99 -4.75
N VAL A 463 -1.18 -28.35 -4.02
CA VAL A 463 -0.01 -29.02 -3.40
C VAL A 463 -0.45 -30.02 -2.33
N GLY A 464 -1.54 -29.69 -1.62
CA GLY A 464 -2.19 -30.58 -0.67
C GLY A 464 -1.42 -30.84 0.63
N GLY A 465 -2.11 -31.46 1.59
CA GLY A 465 -1.56 -31.83 2.90
C GLY A 465 -1.56 -30.71 3.96
N ILE A 466 -1.95 -29.50 3.59
CA ILE A 466 -2.29 -28.39 4.49
C ILE A 466 -3.65 -27.81 4.03
N PRO A 467 -4.62 -27.54 4.94
CA PRO A 467 -5.90 -26.94 4.58
C PRO A 467 -5.74 -25.60 3.83
N ASN A 468 -6.63 -25.31 2.90
CA ASN A 468 -6.68 -24.01 2.23
C ASN A 468 -7.64 -23.08 2.99
N LEU A 469 -7.12 -22.02 3.62
CA LEU A 469 -7.93 -21.03 4.35
C LEU A 469 -8.29 -19.79 3.50
N GLY A 470 -7.85 -19.77 2.24
CA GLY A 470 -8.19 -18.73 1.27
C GLY A 470 -7.28 -17.50 1.31
N THR A 471 -7.82 -16.40 0.79
CA THR A 471 -7.09 -15.14 0.58
C THR A 471 -7.75 -14.02 1.38
N TRP A 472 -6.99 -13.37 2.26
CA TRP A 472 -7.52 -12.46 3.27
C TRP A 472 -6.89 -11.06 3.15
N SER A 473 -7.67 -10.04 3.48
CA SER A 473 -7.12 -8.70 3.70
C SER A 473 -6.29 -8.69 4.99
N ASP A 474 -5.08 -8.16 4.93
CA ASP A 474 -4.22 -7.92 6.10
C ASP A 474 -4.87 -6.96 7.13
N GLY A 475 -5.83 -6.16 6.69
CA GLY A 475 -6.72 -5.34 7.52
C GLY A 475 -7.47 -6.12 8.60
N LYS A 476 -7.65 -7.43 8.40
CA LYS A 476 -8.26 -8.33 9.39
C LYS A 476 -7.34 -8.62 10.58
N ILE A 477 -6.02 -8.48 10.40
CA ILE A 477 -5.02 -8.75 11.43
C ILE A 477 -4.61 -7.44 12.10
N TYR A 478 -4.22 -6.45 11.30
CA TYR A 478 -3.91 -5.11 11.77
C TYR A 478 -4.72 -4.11 10.96
N ARG A 479 -5.38 -3.15 11.61
CA ARG A 479 -6.18 -2.12 10.92
C ARG A 479 -5.37 -1.36 9.86
N SER A 480 -4.08 -1.18 10.08
CA SER A 480 -3.16 -0.53 9.13
C SER A 480 -2.62 -1.49 8.07
N GLY A 481 -2.86 -2.79 8.16
CA GLY A 481 -2.26 -3.83 7.34
C GLY A 481 -0.82 -4.18 7.74
N PHE A 482 -0.21 -5.11 7.02
CA PHE A 482 1.18 -5.51 7.22
C PHE A 482 2.13 -4.45 6.67
N ALA A 483 3.18 -4.11 7.42
CA ALA A 483 4.10 -3.04 7.02
C ALA A 483 4.72 -3.28 5.64
N VAL A 484 5.14 -4.52 5.36
CA VAL A 484 5.75 -4.91 4.08
C VAL A 484 4.78 -4.78 2.90
N LEU A 485 3.48 -5.02 3.08
CA LEU A 485 2.48 -4.89 2.01
C LEU A 485 1.93 -3.46 1.89
N ARG A 486 1.83 -2.75 3.02
CA ARG A 486 1.37 -1.36 3.09
C ARG A 486 2.31 -0.41 2.34
N GLN A 487 3.61 -0.70 2.36
CA GLN A 487 4.65 0.18 1.82
C GLN A 487 5.05 -0.17 0.38
N THR A 488 4.47 -1.23 -0.21
CA THR A 488 4.65 -1.57 -1.62
C THR A 488 3.55 -0.97 -2.49
N ASN A 489 3.90 -0.42 -3.65
CA ASN A 489 3.00 0.13 -4.67
C ASN A 489 2.63 -0.92 -5.72
N MET A 490 3.55 -1.84 -6.04
CA MET A 490 3.26 -2.95 -6.93
C MET A 490 2.33 -3.97 -6.25
N PRO A 491 1.68 -4.88 -7.03
CA PRO A 491 0.93 -5.98 -6.47
C PRO A 491 1.81 -6.84 -5.55
N GLY A 492 1.47 -6.85 -4.26
CA GLY A 492 2.20 -7.53 -3.21
C GLY A 492 1.33 -8.48 -2.39
N VAL A 493 1.87 -9.64 -2.04
CA VAL A 493 1.21 -10.62 -1.16
C VAL A 493 2.15 -11.15 -0.09
N LEU A 494 1.57 -11.57 1.04
CA LEU A 494 2.26 -12.29 2.11
C LEU A 494 1.66 -13.69 2.25
N LEU A 495 2.47 -14.72 2.08
CA LEU A 495 2.06 -16.12 2.13
C LEU A 495 2.30 -16.67 3.52
N GLU A 496 1.26 -17.04 4.24
CA GLU A 496 1.34 -17.89 5.43
C GLU A 496 1.15 -19.35 5.02
N LEU A 497 2.23 -20.13 4.97
CA LEU A 497 2.23 -21.42 4.28
C LEU A 497 1.71 -22.60 5.12
N GLY A 498 1.30 -22.33 6.37
CA GLY A 498 0.85 -23.32 7.35
C GLY A 498 1.13 -22.82 8.76
N PHE A 499 0.70 -23.58 9.78
CA PHE A 499 0.94 -23.23 11.20
C PHE A 499 2.10 -24.04 11.79
N ILE A 500 3.20 -23.40 12.16
CA ILE A 500 4.42 -24.10 12.66
C ILE A 500 4.16 -24.89 13.95
N ASN A 501 3.21 -24.43 14.77
CA ASN A 501 2.81 -25.07 16.01
C ASN A 501 1.81 -26.22 15.80
N HIS A 502 1.25 -26.40 14.59
CA HIS A 502 0.40 -27.55 14.26
C HIS A 502 1.25 -28.73 13.74
N PRO A 503 1.25 -29.92 14.39
CA PRO A 503 2.17 -31.01 14.06
C PRO A 503 2.12 -31.49 12.60
N ARG A 504 0.91 -31.56 12.00
CA ARG A 504 0.74 -31.95 10.59
C ARG A 504 1.36 -30.92 9.65
N ASP A 505 1.12 -29.64 9.90
CA ASP A 505 1.59 -28.55 9.05
C ASP A 505 3.11 -28.48 9.16
N ARG A 506 3.66 -28.52 10.38
CA ARG A 506 5.11 -28.56 10.61
C ARG A 506 5.77 -29.73 9.88
N LYS A 507 5.19 -30.94 9.91
CA LYS A 507 5.71 -32.11 9.18
C LYS A 507 5.77 -31.86 7.66
N ARG A 508 4.79 -31.15 7.11
CA ARG A 508 4.79 -30.77 5.68
C ARG A 508 5.80 -29.65 5.42
N LEU A 509 5.80 -28.59 6.23
CA LEU A 509 6.68 -27.43 6.08
C LEU A 509 8.18 -27.79 6.08
N VAL A 510 8.60 -28.80 6.85
CA VAL A 510 10.01 -29.27 6.85
C VAL A 510 10.35 -30.21 5.69
N SER A 511 9.36 -30.72 4.94
CA SER A 511 9.58 -31.64 3.83
C SER A 511 10.04 -30.89 2.58
N GLU A 512 11.15 -31.31 1.99
CA GLU A 512 11.66 -30.74 0.74
C GLU A 512 10.65 -30.87 -0.41
N GLU A 513 9.92 -31.99 -0.49
CA GLU A 513 8.87 -32.21 -1.48
C GLU A 513 7.80 -31.11 -1.40
N PHE A 514 7.34 -30.80 -0.19
CA PHE A 514 6.33 -29.76 0.03
C PHE A 514 6.87 -28.37 -0.30
N GLN A 515 8.10 -28.05 0.12
CA GLN A 515 8.72 -26.76 -0.17
C GLN A 515 8.90 -26.53 -1.68
N ARG A 516 9.31 -27.56 -2.43
CA ARG A 516 9.38 -27.51 -3.90
C ARG A 516 8.01 -27.38 -4.54
N GLY A 517 7.01 -28.10 -4.01
CA GLY A 517 5.61 -27.99 -4.44
C GLY A 517 5.05 -26.58 -4.27
N VAL A 518 5.33 -25.94 -3.12
CA VAL A 518 4.99 -24.54 -2.84
C VAL A 518 5.66 -23.61 -3.86
N ALA A 519 6.96 -23.74 -4.10
CA ALA A 519 7.68 -22.90 -5.06
C ALA A 519 7.07 -22.99 -6.47
N ALA A 520 6.81 -24.20 -6.95
CA ALA A 520 6.18 -24.42 -8.25
C ALA A 520 4.75 -23.86 -8.31
N ALA A 521 3.98 -23.98 -7.23
CA ALA A 521 2.62 -23.44 -7.12
C ALA A 521 2.60 -21.90 -7.16
N VAL A 522 3.52 -21.23 -6.47
CA VAL A 522 3.67 -19.77 -6.54
C VAL A 522 3.92 -19.32 -7.98
N VAL A 523 4.84 -19.98 -8.70
CA VAL A 523 5.11 -19.66 -10.12
C VAL A 523 3.88 -19.88 -11.00
N ARG A 524 3.17 -21.00 -10.86
CA ARG A 524 1.93 -21.25 -11.62
C ARG A 524 0.86 -20.21 -11.32
N GLY A 525 0.69 -19.82 -10.05
CA GLY A 525 -0.29 -18.82 -9.64
C GLY A 525 0.02 -17.45 -10.25
N ILE A 526 1.30 -17.07 -10.28
CA ILE A 526 1.75 -15.85 -10.95
C ILE A 526 1.48 -15.93 -12.46
N LYS A 527 1.75 -17.06 -13.12
CA LYS A 527 1.44 -17.22 -14.56
C LYS A 527 -0.06 -17.04 -14.84
N VAL A 528 -0.93 -17.63 -14.03
CA VAL A 528 -2.39 -17.43 -14.15
C VAL A 528 -2.76 -15.96 -13.97
N PHE A 529 -2.19 -15.28 -12.96
CA PHE A 529 -2.38 -13.85 -12.71
C PHE A 529 -1.96 -13.00 -13.92
N LEU A 530 -0.79 -13.29 -14.52
CA LEU A 530 -0.28 -12.57 -15.68
C LEU A 530 -1.06 -12.88 -16.97
N GLY A 531 -1.74 -14.03 -17.04
CA GLY A 531 -2.31 -14.56 -18.28
C GLY A 531 -1.31 -15.38 -19.11
N ASP A 532 -0.16 -15.72 -18.53
CA ASP A 532 0.91 -16.56 -19.11
C ASP A 532 0.66 -18.07 -18.91
N ALA A 533 -0.59 -18.44 -18.59
CA ALA A 533 -0.98 -19.83 -18.48
C ALA A 533 -1.21 -20.38 -19.90
N LYS A 534 -0.45 -21.41 -20.28
CA LYS A 534 -0.77 -22.18 -21.49
C LYS A 534 -2.17 -22.74 -21.34
N LYS A 535 -2.97 -22.73 -22.41
CA LYS A 535 -4.37 -23.16 -22.38
C LYS A 535 -4.61 -24.62 -21.94
N ASN A 536 -3.58 -25.43 -21.65
CA ASN A 536 -3.70 -26.88 -21.38
C ASN A 536 -2.64 -27.45 -20.39
N ASP A 537 -2.24 -26.72 -19.34
CA ASP A 537 -1.36 -27.29 -18.29
C ASP A 537 -2.15 -27.72 -17.04
#